data_AF-A0A7C9AEM7-F1
#
_entry.id   AF-A0A7C9AEM7-F1
#
_cell.length_a   1.000
_cell.length_b   1.000
_cell.length_c   1.000
_cell.angle_alpha   90.00
_cell.angle_beta   90.00
_cell.angle_gamma   90.00
#
_symmetry.space_group_name_H-M   'P 1'
#
loop_
_entity.id
_entity.type
_entity.pdbx_description
1 polymer ?
#
loop_
_entity_poly.entity_id
_entity_poly.type
_entity_poly.pdbx_seq_one_letter_code
_entity_poly.pdbx_strand_id
1 'polypeptide(L)'
;MHNEVMKAHTRIYVPVSIAESRISKRFDPIPSGTLYPNADEIAYLQRLVMYKDSAIIVLNKPPKLPVKGNLPVHNSMDALAAAALSYDYEEGPQLVHRLDRESSGILLMGRTKESASYLQQLFTNVNIAKTSYSAWNNACDATCMRYWALVIGSPREKEGIISAPLTKVLSICVFLSLCAFGVSFYFRI
;
A
#
# COMPACT_ATOMS: atom_id res chain seq x y z
N MET A 1 -16.56 -7.79 15.62
CA MET A 1 -16.07 -7.86 14.23
C MET A 1 -15.90 -9.32 13.86
N HIS A 2 -16.61 -9.81 12.84
CA HIS A 2 -16.54 -11.21 12.42
C HIS A 2 -15.14 -11.54 11.89
N ASN A 3 -14.47 -12.50 12.51
CA ASN A 3 -13.19 -13.04 12.05
C ASN A 3 -13.48 -14.08 10.96
N GLU A 4 -13.34 -13.71 9.69
CA GLU A 4 -13.30 -14.69 8.62
C GLU A 4 -11.91 -15.34 8.62
N VAL A 5 -11.76 -16.39 9.42
CA VAL A 5 -10.67 -17.36 9.22
C VAL A 5 -10.76 -17.82 7.77
N MET A 6 -9.66 -17.67 7.02
CA MET A 6 -9.63 -18.05 5.61
C MET A 6 -10.08 -19.51 5.48
N LYS A 7 -11.19 -19.72 4.76
CA LYS A 7 -11.70 -21.06 4.54
C LYS A 7 -10.87 -21.70 3.43
N ALA A 8 -10.72 -23.02 3.48
CA ALA A 8 -10.24 -23.73 2.32
C ALA A 8 -11.09 -23.33 1.11
N HIS A 9 -10.45 -23.06 -0.04
CA HIS A 9 -11.05 -22.56 -1.28
C HIS A 9 -11.39 -21.05 -1.32
N THR A 10 -11.00 -20.25 -0.31
CA THR A 10 -11.04 -18.79 -0.44
C THR A 10 -10.10 -18.33 -1.57
N ARG A 11 -10.62 -17.54 -2.52
CA ARG A 11 -9.82 -16.96 -3.60
C ARG A 11 -9.00 -15.79 -3.06
N ILE A 12 -7.68 -15.88 -3.20
CA ILE A 12 -6.76 -14.80 -2.83
C ILE A 12 -6.29 -14.14 -4.13
N TYR A 13 -6.40 -12.82 -4.18
CA TYR A 13 -5.78 -12.04 -5.26
C TYR A 13 -4.29 -11.93 -4.98
N VAL A 14 -3.51 -12.65 -5.77
CA VAL A 14 -2.06 -12.66 -5.67
C VAL A 14 -1.52 -11.55 -6.58
N PRO A 15 -0.44 -10.84 -6.19
CA PRO A 15 0.28 -9.93 -7.07
C PRO A 15 0.57 -10.56 -8.43
N VAL A 16 0.39 -9.78 -9.49
CA VAL A 16 0.68 -10.17 -10.88
C VAL A 16 2.12 -10.72 -11.02
N SER A 17 3.04 -10.21 -10.18
CA SER A 17 4.44 -10.66 -10.11
C SER A 17 4.63 -12.13 -9.71
N ILE A 18 3.71 -12.71 -8.94
CA ILE A 18 3.78 -14.13 -8.54
C ILE A 18 3.10 -15.02 -9.58
N ALA A 19 2.03 -14.52 -10.21
CA ALA A 19 1.33 -15.24 -11.28
C ALA A 19 2.18 -15.34 -12.57
N GLU A 20 3.07 -14.39 -12.81
CA GLU A 20 3.88 -14.33 -14.03
C GLU A 20 5.38 -14.48 -13.75
N SER A 21 5.91 -15.69 -13.98
CA SER A 21 7.35 -16.00 -13.85
C SER A 21 8.27 -15.15 -14.74
N ARG A 22 7.73 -14.59 -15.83
CA ARG A 22 8.46 -13.78 -16.83
C ARG A 22 8.67 -12.31 -16.43
N ILE A 23 7.89 -11.75 -15.49
CA ILE A 23 8.04 -10.34 -15.09
C ILE A 23 9.24 -10.14 -14.14
N SER A 24 9.80 -11.22 -13.58
CA SER A 24 10.92 -11.21 -12.63
C SER A 24 12.11 -10.33 -13.03
N LYS A 25 12.35 -10.09 -14.34
CA LYS A 25 13.41 -9.21 -14.86
C LYS A 25 13.05 -7.72 -15.00
N ARG A 26 11.79 -7.31 -14.80
CA ARG A 26 11.31 -5.92 -14.95
C ARG A 26 11.12 -5.18 -13.61
N PHE A 27 11.33 -5.85 -12.47
CA PHE A 27 11.08 -5.28 -11.15
C PHE A 27 12.27 -4.57 -10.52
N ASP A 28 13.43 -4.63 -11.16
CA ASP A 28 14.49 -3.71 -10.82
C ASP A 28 14.05 -2.31 -11.23
N PRO A 29 14.27 -1.27 -10.40
CA PRO A 29 13.98 0.10 -10.79
C PRO A 29 14.69 0.39 -12.11
N ILE A 30 13.93 0.52 -13.19
CA ILE A 30 14.45 0.79 -14.53
C ILE A 30 15.01 2.20 -14.47
N PRO A 31 16.32 2.47 -14.58
CA PRO A 31 16.85 3.82 -14.49
C PRO A 31 16.43 4.62 -15.73
N SER A 32 15.17 5.02 -15.81
CA SER A 32 14.67 5.94 -16.79
C SER A 32 14.89 7.34 -16.23
N GLY A 33 15.84 8.08 -16.79
CA GLY A 33 16.05 9.49 -16.47
C GLY A 33 14.93 10.40 -16.99
N THR A 34 13.81 9.84 -17.46
CA THR A 34 12.69 10.58 -18.02
C THR A 34 11.47 10.49 -17.10
N LEU A 35 10.72 11.59 -17.01
CA LEU A 35 9.46 11.67 -16.27
C LEU A 35 8.29 10.96 -16.97
N TYR A 36 8.50 10.51 -18.21
CA TYR A 36 7.47 9.89 -19.04
C TYR A 36 7.68 8.38 -19.13
N PRO A 37 6.65 7.57 -18.83
CA PRO A 37 6.71 6.14 -19.01
C PRO A 37 6.67 5.78 -20.50
N ASN A 38 7.42 4.75 -20.88
CA ASN A 38 7.38 4.18 -22.23
C ASN A 38 6.12 3.31 -22.44
N ALA A 39 5.87 2.89 -23.68
CA ALA A 39 4.67 2.12 -24.03
C ALA A 39 4.54 0.80 -23.24
N ASP A 40 5.66 0.12 -22.98
CA ASP A 40 5.70 -1.12 -22.22
C ASP A 40 5.36 -0.93 -20.73
N GLU A 41 5.78 0.21 -20.16
CA GLU A 41 5.47 0.62 -18.80
C GLU A 41 4.00 0.99 -18.64
N ILE A 42 3.45 1.75 -19.60
CA ILE A 42 2.02 2.09 -19.64
C ILE A 42 1.18 0.80 -19.71
N ALA A 43 1.51 -0.09 -20.65
CA ALA A 43 0.80 -1.36 -20.81
C ALA A 43 0.89 -2.22 -19.54
N TYR A 44 2.03 -2.18 -18.83
CA TYR A 44 2.19 -2.88 -17.57
C TYR A 44 1.34 -2.27 -16.45
N LEU A 45 1.35 -0.94 -16.26
CA LEU A 45 0.54 -0.26 -15.25
C LEU A 45 -0.95 -0.49 -15.46
N GLN A 46 -1.41 -0.47 -16.72
CA GLN A 46 -2.79 -0.77 -17.07
C GLN A 46 -3.21 -2.20 -16.67
N ARG A 47 -2.29 -3.18 -16.72
CA ARG A 47 -2.55 -4.54 -16.23
C ARG A 47 -2.64 -4.64 -14.71
N LEU A 48 -2.05 -3.70 -13.97
CA LEU A 48 -2.16 -3.66 -12.52
C LEU A 48 -3.50 -3.09 -12.05
N VAL A 49 -4.26 -2.42 -12.92
CA VAL A 49 -5.57 -1.88 -12.60
C VAL A 49 -6.55 -3.02 -12.34
N MET A 50 -6.96 -3.18 -11.09
CA MET A 50 -7.98 -4.14 -10.67
C MET A 50 -9.39 -3.57 -10.80
N TYR A 51 -9.53 -2.27 -10.53
CA TYR A 51 -10.80 -1.57 -10.58
C TYR A 51 -10.58 -0.11 -10.97
N LYS A 52 -11.48 0.43 -11.80
CA LYS A 52 -11.51 1.82 -12.22
C LYS A 52 -12.95 2.30 -12.25
N ASP A 53 -13.19 3.44 -11.64
CA ASP A 53 -14.45 4.19 -11.70
C ASP A 53 -14.16 5.66 -12.04
N SER A 54 -15.17 6.50 -12.13
CA SER A 54 -15.08 7.96 -12.28
C SER A 54 -14.24 8.63 -11.19
N ALA A 55 -14.35 8.17 -9.94
CA ALA A 55 -13.67 8.79 -8.81
C ALA A 55 -12.36 8.08 -8.39
N ILE A 56 -12.25 6.76 -8.54
CA ILE A 56 -11.15 5.97 -7.95
C ILE A 56 -10.50 5.01 -8.93
N ILE A 57 -9.23 4.69 -8.66
CA ILE A 57 -8.47 3.62 -9.30
C ILE A 57 -7.88 2.74 -8.21
N VAL A 58 -8.00 1.42 -8.40
CA VAL A 58 -7.44 0.40 -7.51
C VAL A 58 -6.38 -0.38 -8.28
N LEU A 59 -5.14 -0.34 -7.78
CA LEU A 59 -4.00 -1.02 -8.38
C LEU A 59 -3.54 -2.20 -7.52
N ASN A 60 -3.10 -3.28 -8.17
CA ASN A 60 -2.35 -4.36 -7.54
C ASN A 60 -0.86 -4.00 -7.54
N LYS A 61 -0.37 -3.38 -6.45
CA LYS A 61 1.03 -2.97 -6.33
C LYS A 61 1.94 -4.21 -6.24
N PRO A 62 2.93 -4.36 -7.14
CA PRO A 62 3.94 -5.40 -7.00
C PRO A 62 4.87 -5.10 -5.80
N PRO A 63 5.52 -6.13 -5.24
CA PRO A 63 6.60 -5.92 -4.27
C PRO A 63 7.80 -5.23 -4.93
N LYS A 64 8.69 -4.66 -4.12
CA LYS A 64 9.93 -3.95 -4.50
C LYS A 64 9.76 -2.60 -5.21
N LEU A 65 8.55 -2.26 -5.66
CA LEU A 65 8.22 -0.96 -6.25
C LEU A 65 7.84 0.06 -5.15
N PRO A 66 8.54 1.21 -5.05
CA PRO A 66 8.21 2.24 -4.06
C PRO A 66 6.90 2.95 -4.43
N VAL A 67 6.05 3.21 -3.43
CA VAL A 67 4.78 3.93 -3.64
C VAL A 67 5.00 5.41 -3.93
N LYS A 68 5.88 6.05 -3.15
CA LYS A 68 6.23 7.46 -3.27
C LYS A 68 7.73 7.61 -3.42
N GLY A 69 8.17 8.39 -4.39
CA GLY A 69 9.58 8.71 -4.59
C GLY A 69 10.08 9.66 -3.50
N ASN A 70 11.23 9.36 -2.91
CA ASN A 70 12.00 10.33 -2.12
C ASN A 70 13.30 10.58 -2.89
N LEU A 71 13.56 11.84 -3.30
CA LEU A 71 14.67 12.23 -4.21
C LEU A 71 14.50 11.59 -5.62
N PRO A 72 15.32 11.88 -6.68
CA PRO A 72 14.91 11.72 -8.10
C PRO A 72 14.85 10.26 -8.55
N VAL A 73 13.95 9.50 -7.93
CA VAL A 73 13.58 8.14 -8.28
C VAL A 73 12.36 8.29 -9.19
N HIS A 74 12.63 8.32 -10.48
CA HIS A 74 11.62 8.44 -11.54
C HIS A 74 10.68 7.22 -11.65
N ASN A 75 10.88 6.19 -10.82
CA ASN A 75 10.13 4.92 -10.87
C ASN A 75 9.30 4.66 -9.62
N SER A 76 8.68 5.69 -9.05
CA SER A 76 7.68 5.49 -8.01
C SER A 76 6.30 5.27 -8.63
N MET A 77 5.49 4.48 -7.93
CA MET A 77 4.15 4.11 -8.41
C MET A 77 3.25 5.33 -8.60
N ASP A 78 3.39 6.37 -7.78
CA ASP A 78 2.66 7.63 -7.94
C ASP A 78 3.02 8.38 -9.21
N ALA A 79 4.31 8.55 -9.50
CA ALA A 79 4.77 9.22 -10.71
C ALA A 79 4.35 8.45 -11.97
N LEU A 80 4.57 7.13 -11.96
CA LEU A 80 4.19 6.25 -13.06
C LEU A 80 2.68 6.22 -13.29
N ALA A 81 1.88 6.09 -12.24
CA ALA A 81 0.42 6.11 -12.34
C ALA A 81 -0.11 7.47 -12.79
N ALA A 82 0.46 8.58 -12.29
CA ALA A 82 0.07 9.92 -12.69
C ALA A 82 0.30 10.15 -14.20
N ALA A 83 1.40 9.62 -14.74
CA ALA A 83 1.73 9.78 -16.15
C ALA A 83 0.98 8.79 -17.08
N ALA A 84 0.70 7.56 -16.62
CA ALA A 84 0.14 6.50 -17.47
C ALA A 84 -1.39 6.31 -17.35
N LEU A 85 -2.01 6.77 -16.26
CA LEU A 85 -3.39 6.42 -15.88
C LEU A 85 -4.30 7.65 -15.70
N SER A 86 -4.05 8.74 -16.43
CA SER A 86 -4.91 9.94 -16.40
C SER A 86 -6.32 9.67 -16.93
N TYR A 87 -6.48 8.78 -17.92
CA TYR A 87 -7.78 8.36 -18.47
C TYR A 87 -8.73 9.56 -18.71
N ASP A 88 -8.35 10.44 -19.63
CA ASP A 88 -9.15 11.60 -20.08
C ASP A 88 -9.24 12.77 -19.08
N TYR A 89 -8.53 12.73 -17.96
CA TYR A 89 -8.33 13.88 -17.07
C TYR A 89 -7.02 14.63 -17.38
N GLU A 90 -6.99 15.94 -17.11
CA GLU A 90 -5.79 16.76 -17.26
C GLU A 90 -4.68 16.35 -16.28
N GLU A 91 -5.08 15.99 -15.06
CA GLU A 91 -4.19 15.51 -14.01
C GLU A 91 -4.31 13.99 -13.84
N GLY A 92 -3.18 13.36 -13.52
CA GLY A 92 -3.12 11.95 -13.17
C GLY A 92 -3.68 11.64 -11.78
N PRO A 93 -3.96 10.37 -11.49
CA PRO A 93 -4.47 9.96 -10.18
C PRO A 93 -3.50 10.24 -9.03
N GLN A 94 -4.05 10.58 -7.87
CA GLN A 94 -3.32 10.93 -6.65
C GLN A 94 -3.38 9.81 -5.60
N LEU A 95 -2.28 9.64 -4.85
CA LEU A 95 -2.18 8.63 -3.80
C LEU A 95 -3.14 8.89 -2.63
N VAL A 96 -3.87 7.86 -2.20
CA VAL A 96 -4.71 7.92 -0.99
C VAL A 96 -3.98 7.40 0.24
N HIS A 97 -3.33 6.25 0.11
CA HIS A 97 -2.56 5.64 1.20
C HIS A 97 -1.22 5.13 0.67
N ARG A 98 -0.39 4.63 1.58
CA ARG A 98 0.92 4.09 1.24
C ARG A 98 0.98 2.61 1.60
N LEU A 99 1.78 1.90 0.84
CA LEU A 99 2.27 0.57 1.13
C LEU A 99 3.79 0.62 1.13
N ASP A 100 4.43 -0.19 1.95
CA ASP A 100 5.88 -0.28 1.95
C ASP A 100 6.40 -0.82 0.61
N ARG A 101 7.66 -0.49 0.32
CA ARG A 101 8.33 -0.93 -0.92
C ARG A 101 8.25 -2.44 -1.08
N GLU A 102 8.59 -3.19 -0.04
CA GLU A 102 8.64 -4.66 -0.06
C GLU A 102 7.25 -5.30 0.01
N SER A 103 6.24 -4.57 0.48
CA SER A 103 4.86 -5.05 0.55
C SER A 103 4.23 -5.10 -0.84
N SER A 104 3.28 -6.00 -1.03
CA SER A 104 2.47 -6.09 -2.24
C SER A 104 1.00 -6.03 -1.88
N GLY A 105 0.13 -5.74 -2.84
CA GLY A 105 -1.31 -5.74 -2.64
C GLY A 105 -2.00 -4.48 -3.12
N ILE A 106 -3.17 -4.22 -2.55
CA ILE A 106 -4.10 -3.22 -3.05
C ILE A 106 -3.62 -1.80 -2.71
N LEU A 107 -3.46 -0.96 -3.74
CA LEU A 107 -3.15 0.45 -3.63
C LEU A 107 -4.32 1.26 -4.22
N LEU A 108 -4.95 2.08 -3.38
CA LEU A 108 -6.05 2.96 -3.76
C LEU A 108 -5.50 4.35 -4.17
N MET A 109 -6.03 4.86 -5.27
CA MET A 109 -5.76 6.20 -5.77
C MET A 109 -7.07 6.92 -6.12
N GLY A 110 -7.12 8.23 -5.89
CA GLY A 110 -8.21 9.08 -6.33
C GLY A 110 -7.90 9.65 -7.72
N ARG A 111 -8.86 9.61 -8.65
CA ARG A 111 -8.69 10.18 -10.00
C ARG A 111 -8.73 11.70 -10.00
N THR A 112 -9.45 12.30 -9.06
CA THR A 112 -9.49 13.74 -8.85
C THR A 112 -8.89 14.09 -7.49
N LYS A 113 -8.45 15.34 -7.36
CA LYS A 113 -7.90 15.88 -6.11
C LYS A 113 -8.92 15.82 -4.97
N GLU A 114 -10.18 16.10 -5.27
CA GLU A 114 -11.29 16.04 -4.30
C GLU A 114 -11.49 14.61 -3.81
N SER A 115 -11.53 13.64 -4.72
CA SER A 115 -11.68 12.24 -4.36
C SER A 115 -10.50 11.74 -3.52
N ALA A 116 -9.27 12.08 -3.92
CA ALA A 116 -8.07 11.69 -3.18
C ALA A 116 -8.04 12.29 -1.77
N SER A 117 -8.37 13.58 -1.63
CA SER A 117 -8.43 14.24 -0.32
C SER A 117 -9.50 13.63 0.59
N TYR A 118 -10.68 13.36 0.04
CA TYR A 118 -11.78 12.75 0.78
C TYR A 118 -11.43 11.34 1.27
N LEU A 119 -10.83 10.52 0.41
CA LEU A 119 -10.37 9.19 0.78
C LEU A 119 -9.21 9.25 1.79
N GLN A 120 -8.27 10.18 1.66
CA GLN A 120 -7.19 10.36 2.65
C GLN A 120 -7.74 10.67 4.05
N GLN A 121 -8.79 11.48 4.13
CA GLN A 121 -9.49 11.74 5.40
C GLN A 121 -10.10 10.47 5.98
N LEU A 122 -10.66 9.59 5.13
CA LEU A 122 -11.17 8.28 5.55
C LEU A 122 -10.10 7.38 6.16
N PHE A 123 -8.89 7.37 5.58
CA PHE A 123 -7.79 6.55 6.10
C PHE A 123 -7.11 7.13 7.34
N THR A 124 -7.14 8.45 7.51
CA THR A 124 -6.45 9.12 8.62
C THR A 124 -7.30 9.14 9.90
N ASN A 125 -8.61 9.35 9.76
CA ASN A 125 -9.52 9.43 10.88
C ASN A 125 -10.19 8.07 11.11
N VAL A 126 -9.74 7.32 12.13
CA VAL A 126 -10.51 6.16 12.63
C VAL A 126 -11.83 6.63 13.28
N ASN A 127 -11.91 7.89 13.70
CA ASN A 127 -13.08 8.52 14.32
C ASN A 127 -13.66 9.63 13.43
N ILE A 128 -14.15 9.28 12.23
CA ILE A 128 -14.88 10.25 11.40
C ILE A 128 -16.21 10.55 12.08
N ALA A 129 -16.56 11.83 12.17
CA ALA A 129 -17.84 12.25 12.70
C ALA A 129 -18.96 11.52 11.95
N LYS A 130 -19.74 10.71 12.67
CA LYS A 130 -20.89 10.03 12.10
C LYS A 130 -21.87 11.08 11.61
N THR A 131 -22.23 11.01 10.33
CA THR A 131 -23.17 11.93 9.72
C THR A 131 -24.59 11.35 9.82
N SER A 132 -25.61 12.08 9.37
CA SER A 132 -26.97 11.53 9.26
C SER A 132 -27.09 10.45 8.18
N TYR A 133 -26.08 10.28 7.31
CA TYR A 133 -26.12 9.34 6.20
C TYR A 133 -25.65 7.95 6.64
N SER A 134 -26.58 7.01 6.72
CA SER A 134 -26.33 5.64 7.22
C SER A 134 -25.30 4.88 6.38
N ALA A 135 -25.32 5.03 5.04
CA ALA A 135 -24.36 4.38 4.18
C ALA A 135 -22.92 4.91 4.37
N TRP A 136 -22.76 6.20 4.72
CA TRP A 136 -21.45 6.76 5.07
C TRP A 136 -20.92 6.15 6.37
N ASN A 137 -21.75 6.13 7.41
CA ASN A 137 -21.36 5.57 8.70
C ASN A 137 -20.99 4.09 8.57
N ASN A 138 -21.76 3.32 7.78
CA ASN A 138 -21.46 1.92 7.49
C ASN A 138 -20.13 1.77 6.73
N ALA A 139 -19.83 2.65 5.77
CA ALA A 139 -18.57 2.63 5.05
C ALA A 139 -17.38 2.96 5.97
N CYS A 140 -17.51 3.96 6.85
CA CYS A 140 -16.50 4.30 7.85
C CYS A 140 -16.24 3.13 8.79
N ASP A 141 -17.29 2.52 9.34
CA ASP A 141 -17.20 1.37 10.26
C ASP A 141 -16.61 0.12 9.55
N ALA A 142 -16.78 -0.01 8.23
CA ALA A 142 -16.23 -1.09 7.42
C ALA A 142 -14.80 -0.85 6.91
N THR A 143 -14.30 0.38 6.98
CA THR A 143 -12.97 0.75 6.44
C THR A 143 -11.88 0.18 7.32
N CYS A 144 -11.29 -0.94 6.88
CA CYS A 144 -10.16 -1.56 7.54
C CYS A 144 -9.16 -2.09 6.52
N MET A 145 -7.87 -1.84 6.77
CA MET A 145 -6.81 -2.47 5.98
C MET A 145 -6.55 -3.86 6.54
N ARG A 146 -6.83 -4.89 5.74
CA ARG A 146 -6.53 -6.27 6.08
C ARG A 146 -5.29 -6.72 5.34
N TYR A 147 -4.39 -7.38 6.06
CA TYR A 147 -3.13 -7.89 5.51
C TYR A 147 -3.02 -9.38 5.80
N TRP A 148 -2.53 -10.12 4.81
CA TRP A 148 -2.11 -11.49 4.98
C TRP A 148 -0.58 -11.53 5.07
N ALA A 149 -0.06 -12.22 6.08
CA ALA A 149 1.36 -12.35 6.32
C ALA A 149 1.70 -13.79 6.66
N LEU A 150 2.82 -14.27 6.10
CA LEU A 150 3.46 -15.49 6.56
C LEU A 150 4.43 -15.13 7.68
N VAL A 151 4.27 -15.75 8.84
CA VAL A 151 5.11 -15.49 10.02
C VAL A 151 5.96 -16.72 10.35
N ILE A 152 7.15 -16.49 10.91
CA ILE A 152 8.00 -17.56 11.43
C ILE A 152 7.48 -17.93 12.82
N GLY A 153 7.09 -19.19 13.02
CA GLY A 153 6.48 -19.68 14.26
C GLY A 153 4.95 -19.65 14.22
N SER A 154 4.31 -19.76 15.38
CA SER A 154 2.84 -19.76 15.51
C SER A 154 2.43 -18.95 16.74
N PRO A 155 1.62 -17.88 16.60
CA PRO A 155 1.06 -17.10 17.72
C PRO A 155 0.47 -18.00 18.84
N ARG A 156 0.62 -17.68 20.15
CA ARG A 156 -0.01 -18.48 21.23
C ARG A 156 -1.50 -18.37 21.11
N GLU A 157 -1.96 -17.14 20.92
CA GLU A 157 -3.36 -16.83 20.78
C GLU A 157 -3.68 -16.76 19.29
N LYS A 158 -4.80 -17.38 18.90
CA LYS A 158 -5.26 -17.42 17.50
C LYS A 158 -5.73 -16.04 17.01
N GLU A 159 -6.09 -15.17 17.95
CA GLU A 159 -6.54 -13.80 17.72
C GLU A 159 -6.17 -12.95 18.93
N GLY A 160 -5.99 -11.64 18.72
CA GLY A 160 -5.63 -10.71 19.77
C GLY A 160 -5.32 -9.32 19.21
N ILE A 161 -5.07 -8.36 20.10
CA ILE A 161 -4.67 -7.00 19.73
C ILE A 161 -3.21 -6.81 20.09
N ILE A 162 -2.39 -6.50 19.09
CA ILE A 162 -1.00 -6.09 19.32
C ILE A 162 -1.01 -4.58 19.52
N SER A 163 -0.84 -4.14 20.77
CA SER A 163 -0.68 -2.73 21.13
C SER A 163 0.70 -2.53 21.72
N ALA A 164 1.58 -1.87 20.97
CA ALA A 164 2.93 -1.55 21.40
C ALA A 164 3.32 -0.15 20.87
N PRO A 165 3.93 0.72 21.71
CA PRO A 165 4.40 2.02 21.24
C PRO A 165 5.53 1.84 20.23
N LEU A 166 5.45 2.57 19.11
CA LEU A 166 6.46 2.57 18.05
C LEU A 166 7.22 3.89 18.05
N THR A 167 8.56 3.81 18.13
CA THR A 167 9.45 4.97 17.99
C THR A 167 10.26 4.85 16.73
N LYS A 168 10.18 5.85 15.83
CA LYS A 168 11.00 5.88 14.62
C LYS A 168 12.43 6.27 14.99
N VAL A 169 13.37 5.34 14.87
CA VAL A 169 14.80 5.62 15.06
C VAL A 169 15.34 6.22 13.77
N LEU A 170 15.57 7.53 13.75
CA LEU A 170 16.33 8.20 12.70
C LEU A 170 17.81 8.03 13.04
N SER A 171 18.44 7.02 12.46
CA SER A 171 19.87 6.80 12.67
C SER A 171 20.67 7.89 11.95
N ILE A 172 20.96 8.98 12.66
CA ILE A 172 22.13 9.80 12.37
C ILE A 172 23.30 9.02 12.96
N CYS A 173 24.17 8.52 12.08
CA CYS A 173 25.37 7.81 12.49
C CYS A 173 26.31 8.79 13.23
N VAL A 174 26.21 8.82 14.56
CA VAL A 174 27.30 9.27 15.42
C VAL A 174 27.69 8.04 16.23
N PHE A 175 28.84 7.46 15.89
CA PHE A 175 29.52 6.52 16.76
C PHE A 175 29.87 7.27 18.06
N LEU A 176 29.04 7.10 19.10
CA LEU A 176 29.51 7.25 20.47
C LEU A 176 29.14 5.99 21.25
N SER A 177 30.21 5.38 21.76
CA SER A 177 30.22 4.20 22.60
C SER A 177 29.46 4.41 23.92
N LEU A 178 28.95 3.30 24.44
CA LEU A 178 28.34 3.08 25.77
C LEU A 178 27.01 3.79 26.08
N CYS A 179 25.93 3.00 26.04
CA CYS A 179 25.19 2.73 27.28
C CYS A 179 24.29 1.51 27.14
N ALA A 180 24.40 0.61 28.11
CA ALA A 180 23.61 -0.60 28.26
C ALA A 180 22.14 -0.25 28.51
N PHE A 181 21.26 -0.66 27.60
CA PHE A 181 19.87 -0.98 27.94
C PHE A 181 19.51 -2.26 27.20
N GLY A 182 19.47 -3.35 27.96
CA GLY A 182 18.99 -4.63 27.48
C GLY A 182 17.52 -4.50 27.09
N VAL A 183 17.25 -4.55 25.80
CA VAL A 183 15.93 -4.91 25.28
C VAL A 183 16.08 -6.29 24.65
N SER A 184 15.98 -7.30 25.50
CA SER A 184 15.73 -8.67 25.04
C SER A 184 14.32 -8.70 24.46
N PHE A 185 14.20 -8.73 23.13
CA PHE A 185 12.95 -9.09 22.48
C PHE A 185 12.69 -10.59 22.69
N TYR A 186 12.16 -10.95 23.85
CA TYR A 186 11.52 -12.24 24.02
C TYR A 186 10.16 -12.17 23.33
N PHE A 187 10.08 -12.71 22.11
CA PHE A 187 8.83 -13.24 21.59
C PHE A 187 8.46 -14.45 22.43
N ARG A 188 7.84 -14.17 23.57
CA ARG A 188 7.06 -15.13 24.35
C ARG A 188 5.71 -15.14 23.62
N ILE A 189 5.73 -15.60 22.36
CA ILE A 189 4.57 -15.89 21.51
C ILE A 189 3.53 -16.48 22.40
#